data_AF-B4V6V6-F1
#
_entry.id   AF-B4V6V6-F1
#
_cell.length_a   1.000
_cell.length_b   1.000
_cell.length_c   1.000
_cell.angle_alpha   90.00
_cell.angle_beta   90.00
_cell.angle_gamma   90.00
#
_symmetry.space_group_name_H-M   'P 1'
#
loop_
_entity.id
_entity.type
_entity.pdbx_description
1 polymer ?
#
loop_
_entity_poly.entity_id
_entity_poly.type
_entity_poly.pdbx_seq_one_letter_code
_entity_poly.pdbx_strand_id
1 'polypeptide(L)'
;MIRTCWELGKLPEFAAVKLWKWAHMLGFRGHFSTKSCSYSVTLGALRDARRARRAEQVRVHAGLPEPDPASMLVAGHWAYLGTGYSPGAALLAAAIWHRRELARQFAAEGGC
;
A
#
# COMPACT_ATOMS: atom_id res chain seq x y z
N MET A 1 -20.63 -10.10 4.43
CA MET A 1 -19.54 -10.97 4.92
C MET A 1 -19.13 -10.66 6.37
N ILE A 2 -18.65 -9.45 6.72
CA ILE A 2 -18.31 -9.09 8.12
C ILE A 2 -19.50 -9.31 9.07
N ARG A 3 -20.68 -8.79 8.70
CA ARG A 3 -21.92 -8.98 9.47
C ARG A 3 -22.27 -10.46 9.68
N THR A 4 -22.08 -11.28 8.65
CA THR A 4 -22.31 -12.72 8.72
C THR A 4 -21.42 -13.40 9.76
N CYS A 5 -20.14 -13.01 9.84
CA CYS A 5 -19.22 -13.51 10.87
C CYS A 5 -19.63 -13.09 12.28
N TRP A 6 -20.23 -11.91 12.44
CA TRP A 6 -20.76 -11.46 13.73
C TRP A 6 -22.00 -12.25 14.15
N GLU A 7 -22.94 -12.49 13.23
CA GLU A 7 -24.14 -13.28 13.55
C GLU A 7 -23.80 -14.73 13.87
N LEU A 8 -22.95 -15.38 13.06
CA LEU A 8 -22.51 -16.75 13.32
C LEU A 8 -21.64 -16.86 14.56
N GLY A 9 -20.87 -15.81 14.89
CA GLY A 9 -20.04 -15.76 16.10
C GLY A 9 -20.84 -15.75 17.41
N LYS A 10 -22.14 -15.50 17.38
CA LYS A 10 -23.05 -15.58 18.53
C LYS A 10 -23.52 -17.01 18.81
N LEU A 11 -23.38 -17.92 17.84
CA LEU A 11 -23.84 -19.30 17.97
C LEU A 11 -22.80 -20.14 18.72
N PRO A 12 -23.21 -20.95 19.72
CA PRO A 12 -22.28 -21.74 20.54
C PRO A 12 -21.52 -22.80 19.73
N GLU A 13 -22.12 -23.32 18.65
CA GLU A 13 -21.49 -24.27 17.72
C GLU A 13 -20.24 -23.71 17.02
N PHE A 14 -20.16 -22.38 16.84
CA PHE A 14 -19.02 -21.71 16.23
C PHE A 14 -18.09 -21.03 17.25
N ALA A 15 -18.26 -21.29 18.55
CA ALA A 15 -17.44 -20.68 19.60
C ALA A 15 -15.94 -20.98 19.42
N ALA A 16 -15.59 -22.19 18.96
CA ALA A 16 -14.21 -22.63 18.77
C ALA A 16 -13.47 -21.88 17.65
N VAL A 17 -14.18 -21.47 16.59
CA VAL A 17 -13.59 -20.77 15.42
C VAL A 17 -13.44 -19.26 15.65
N LYS A 18 -14.11 -18.70 16.67
CA LYS A 18 -13.98 -17.28 17.09
C LYS A 18 -14.20 -16.30 15.93
N LEU A 19 -15.23 -16.54 15.10
CA LEU A 19 -15.52 -15.75 13.90
C LEU A 19 -15.63 -14.24 14.16
N TRP A 20 -16.17 -13.86 15.33
CA TRP A 20 -16.29 -12.46 15.73
C TRP A 20 -14.92 -11.75 15.81
N LYS A 21 -13.90 -12.43 16.35
CA LYS A 21 -12.53 -11.89 16.51
C LYS A 21 -11.86 -11.62 15.15
N TRP A 22 -12.20 -12.40 14.13
CA TRP A 22 -11.57 -12.36 12.81
C TRP A 22 -12.53 -11.83 11.72
N ALA A 23 -13.61 -11.16 12.10
CA ALA A 23 -14.60 -10.67 11.14
C ALA A 23 -13.99 -9.69 10.11
N HIS A 24 -13.00 -8.89 10.53
CA HIS A 24 -12.23 -8.00 9.66
C HIS A 24 -11.41 -8.75 8.58
N MET A 25 -11.11 -10.04 8.81
CA MET A 25 -10.48 -10.98 7.87
C MET A 25 -11.51 -11.92 7.23
N LEU A 26 -12.79 -11.53 7.22
CA LEU A 26 -13.91 -12.34 6.72
C LEU A 26 -14.01 -13.73 7.39
N GLY A 27 -13.57 -13.83 8.65
CA GLY A 27 -13.62 -15.06 9.44
C GLY A 27 -12.38 -15.96 9.32
N PHE A 28 -11.39 -15.61 8.49
CA PHE A 28 -10.15 -16.38 8.36
C PHE A 28 -9.15 -16.05 9.49
N ARG A 29 -8.62 -17.08 10.14
CA ARG A 29 -7.60 -16.99 11.21
C ARG A 29 -6.18 -16.81 10.69
N GLY A 30 -6.00 -16.59 9.38
CA GLY A 30 -4.71 -16.55 8.70
C GLY A 30 -4.83 -15.82 7.37
N HIS A 31 -4.09 -16.26 6.35
CA HIS A 31 -4.14 -15.62 5.04
C HIS A 31 -5.50 -15.85 4.37
N PHE A 32 -6.28 -14.78 4.19
CA PHE A 32 -7.52 -14.79 3.41
C PHE A 32 -7.29 -15.16 1.93
N SER A 33 -6.12 -14.81 1.40
CA SER A 33 -5.68 -15.19 0.06
C SER A 33 -4.69 -16.35 0.13
N THR A 34 -4.91 -17.40 -0.66
CA THR A 34 -3.86 -18.38 -0.95
C THR A 34 -2.83 -17.75 -1.90
N LYS A 35 -1.56 -18.06 -1.65
CA LYS A 35 -0.42 -17.52 -2.41
C LYS A 35 0.05 -18.52 -3.48
N SER A 36 -0.88 -19.24 -4.10
CA SER A 36 -0.55 -20.25 -5.11
C SER A 36 -0.29 -19.59 -6.45
N CYS A 37 0.89 -19.80 -7.03
CA CYS A 37 1.21 -19.28 -8.35
C CYS A 37 0.41 -19.96 -9.47
N SER A 38 -0.10 -21.18 -9.24
CA SER A 38 -0.89 -21.95 -10.22
C SER A 38 -2.37 -21.57 -10.26
N TYR A 39 -2.90 -21.03 -9.16
CA TYR A 39 -4.34 -20.74 -9.01
C TYR A 39 -4.63 -19.28 -8.66
N SER A 40 -3.61 -18.41 -8.55
CA SER A 40 -3.79 -17.01 -8.19
C SER A 40 -2.87 -16.10 -8.99
N VAL A 41 -3.39 -14.92 -9.35
CA VAL A 41 -2.58 -13.86 -9.94
C VAL A 41 -1.55 -13.40 -8.91
N THR A 42 -0.29 -13.31 -9.31
CA THR A 42 0.76 -12.88 -8.40
C THR A 42 0.56 -11.43 -7.97
N LEU A 43 0.95 -11.09 -6.74
CA LEU A 43 0.95 -9.69 -6.30
C LEU A 43 1.87 -8.81 -7.17
N GLY A 44 2.88 -9.41 -7.85
CA GLY A 44 3.71 -8.73 -8.84
C GLY A 44 2.87 -8.27 -10.03
N ALA A 45 2.17 -9.20 -10.68
CA ALA A 45 1.27 -8.89 -11.80
C ALA A 45 0.21 -7.84 -11.43
N LEU A 46 -0.35 -7.92 -10.21
CA LEU A 46 -1.29 -6.89 -9.72
C LEU A 46 -0.64 -5.52 -9.49
N ARG A 47 0.63 -5.46 -9.09
CA ARG A 47 1.37 -4.19 -8.96
C ARG A 47 1.69 -3.60 -10.32
N ASP A 48 2.07 -4.44 -11.30
CA ASP A 48 2.38 -4.01 -12.65
C ASP A 48 1.13 -3.45 -13.35
N ALA A 49 0.00 -4.15 -13.23
CA ALA A 49 -1.29 -3.68 -13.74
C ALA A 49 -1.69 -2.32 -13.13
N ARG A 50 -1.47 -2.12 -11.81
CA ARG A 50 -1.70 -0.82 -11.16
C ARG A 50 -0.76 0.27 -11.66
N ARG A 51 0.53 -0.04 -11.86
CA ARG A 51 1.51 0.91 -12.41
C ARG A 51 1.10 1.35 -13.81
N ALA A 52 0.75 0.40 -14.69
CA ALA A 52 0.27 0.69 -16.03
C ALA A 52 -0.98 1.57 -16.02
N ARG A 53 -1.98 1.23 -15.18
CA ARG A 53 -3.20 2.05 -15.06
C ARG A 53 -2.91 3.47 -14.56
N ARG A 54 -1.99 3.63 -13.61
CA ARG A 54 -1.59 4.94 -13.08
C ARG A 54 -0.85 5.78 -14.13
N ALA A 55 0.06 5.16 -14.89
CA ALA A 55 0.75 5.83 -15.99
C ALA A 55 -0.26 6.33 -17.03
N GLU A 56 -1.24 5.48 -17.37
CA GLU A 56 -2.32 5.83 -18.30
C GLU A 56 -3.20 6.98 -17.79
N GLN A 57 -3.58 6.95 -16.51
CA GLN A 57 -4.33 8.06 -15.89
C GLN A 57 -3.56 9.39 -15.94
N VAL A 58 -2.26 9.37 -15.66
CA VAL A 58 -1.40 10.57 -15.74
C VAL A 58 -1.31 11.07 -17.18
N ARG A 59 -1.17 10.16 -18.15
CA ARG A 59 -1.12 10.48 -19.59
C ARG A 59 -2.39 11.19 -20.05
N VAL A 60 -3.55 10.60 -19.75
CA VAL A 60 -4.87 11.17 -20.07
C VAL A 60 -5.05 12.53 -19.40
N HIS A 61 -4.66 12.66 -18.12
CA HIS A 61 -4.76 13.93 -17.40
C HIS A 61 -3.86 15.02 -17.98
N ALA A 62 -2.69 14.64 -18.51
CA ALA A 62 -1.76 15.55 -19.18
C ALA A 62 -2.12 15.81 -20.66
N GLY A 63 -3.22 15.24 -21.19
CA GLY A 63 -3.63 15.40 -22.58
C GLY A 63 -2.65 14.80 -23.60
N LEU A 64 -1.81 13.85 -23.17
CA LEU A 64 -0.83 13.22 -24.05
C LEU A 64 -1.51 12.23 -25.02
N PRO A 65 -1.02 12.09 -26.26
CA PRO A 65 -1.57 11.15 -27.26
C PRO A 65 -1.30 9.69 -26.89
N GLU A 66 -2.07 8.76 -27.46
CA GLU A 66 -1.90 7.32 -27.22
C GLU A 66 -0.49 6.87 -27.59
N PRO A 67 0.14 5.97 -26.82
CA PRO A 67 1.44 5.42 -27.19
C PRO A 67 1.28 4.61 -28.47
N ASP A 68 1.93 5.04 -29.55
CA ASP A 68 2.06 4.22 -30.75
C ASP A 68 3.14 3.15 -30.50
N PRO A 69 2.81 1.84 -30.54
CA PRO A 69 3.77 0.77 -30.31
C PRO A 69 4.91 0.70 -31.35
N ALA A 70 4.75 1.35 -32.51
CA ALA A 70 5.83 1.52 -33.49
C ALA A 70 6.72 2.75 -33.20
N SER A 71 6.28 3.64 -32.31
CA SER A 71 7.02 4.82 -31.89
C SER A 71 7.83 4.53 -30.62
N MET A 72 9.14 4.76 -30.68
CA MET A 72 9.99 4.73 -29.49
C MET A 72 9.88 6.09 -28.79
N LEU A 73 9.28 6.12 -27.60
CA LEU A 73 9.28 7.32 -26.76
C LEU A 73 10.71 7.59 -26.28
N VAL A 74 11.42 8.52 -26.92
CA VAL A 74 12.71 9.00 -26.45
C VAL A 74 12.46 10.07 -25.38
N ALA A 75 12.55 9.68 -24.11
CA ALA A 75 12.63 10.62 -22.99
C ALA A 75 14.00 11.32 -22.99
N GLY A 76 14.18 12.25 -23.94
CA GLY A 76 15.45 12.94 -24.18
C GLY A 76 15.61 14.25 -23.40
N HIS A 77 14.55 14.77 -22.80
CA HIS A 77 14.59 16.03 -22.07
C HIS A 77 14.44 15.80 -20.58
N TRP A 78 15.58 15.79 -19.89
CA TRP A 78 15.65 15.80 -18.45
C TRP A 78 15.95 17.22 -18.00
N ALA A 79 14.98 17.88 -17.39
CA ALA A 79 15.19 19.16 -16.73
C ALA A 79 15.64 18.90 -15.29
N TYR A 80 16.68 19.61 -14.86
CA TYR A 80 17.08 19.59 -13.46
C TYR A 80 15.98 20.24 -12.61
N LEU A 81 15.29 19.43 -11.80
CA LEU A 81 14.21 19.89 -10.91
C LEU A 81 14.72 20.43 -9.56
N GLY A 82 16.01 20.25 -9.26
CA GLY A 82 16.61 20.64 -7.98
C GLY A 82 17.24 19.47 -7.23
N THR A 83 17.96 19.80 -6.16
CA THR A 83 18.53 18.85 -5.20
C THR A 83 18.05 19.20 -3.79
N GLY A 84 17.96 18.19 -2.94
CA GLY A 84 17.48 18.35 -1.57
C GLY A 84 15.97 18.49 -1.46
N TYR A 85 15.53 18.90 -0.28
CA TYR A 85 14.11 19.09 0.00
C TYR A 85 13.64 20.46 -0.48
N SER A 86 12.41 20.53 -1.01
CA SER A 86 11.72 21.82 -1.12
C SER A 86 11.58 22.47 0.26
N PRO A 87 11.39 23.79 0.36
CA PRO A 87 11.25 24.46 1.66
C PRO A 87 10.21 23.80 2.59
N GLY A 88 9.06 23.40 2.04
CA GLY A 88 8.03 22.67 2.79
C GLY A 88 8.44 21.23 3.15
N ALA A 89 9.10 20.51 2.23
CA ALA A 89 9.59 19.16 2.50
C ALA A 89 10.73 19.16 3.53
N ALA A 90 11.52 20.23 3.63
CA ALA A 90 12.58 20.38 4.61
C ALA A 90 12.01 20.44 6.04
N LEU A 91 10.91 21.18 6.23
CA LEU A 91 10.19 21.23 7.51
C LEU A 91 9.64 19.86 7.90
N LEU A 92 9.03 19.14 6.95
CA LEU A 92 8.52 17.78 7.18
C LEU A 92 9.66 16.81 7.54
N ALA A 93 10.76 16.87 6.81
CA ALA A 93 11.93 16.05 7.09
C ALA A 93 12.45 16.35 8.50
N ALA A 94 12.64 17.62 8.87
CA ALA A 94 13.09 18.03 10.20
C ALA A 94 12.16 17.51 11.30
N ALA A 95 10.84 17.59 11.11
CA ALA A 95 9.87 17.07 12.07
C ALA A 95 9.97 15.54 12.25
N ILE A 96 10.14 14.80 11.15
CA ILE A 96 10.33 13.33 11.19
C ILE A 96 11.64 12.99 11.91
N TRP A 97 12.73 13.70 11.59
CA TRP A 97 14.02 13.53 12.25
C TRP A 97 13.92 13.77 13.75
N HIS A 98 13.32 14.89 14.15
CA HIS A 98 13.11 15.24 15.56
C HIS A 98 12.30 14.16 16.29
N ARG A 99 11.17 13.71 15.71
CA ARG A 99 10.34 12.65 16.32
C ARG A 99 11.11 11.35 16.49
N ARG A 100 11.95 10.99 15.52
CA ARG A 100 12.76 9.78 15.56
C ARG A 100 13.87 9.88 16.62
N GLU A 101 14.46 11.05 16.80
CA GLU A 101 15.48 11.26 17.82
C GLU A 101 14.88 11.20 19.22
N LEU A 102 13.74 11.86 19.45
CA LEU A 102 12.99 11.73 20.70
C LEU A 102 12.66 10.27 21.01
N ALA A 103 12.18 9.50 20.02
CA ALA A 103 11.89 8.08 20.22
C ALA A 103 13.12 7.26 20.61
N ARG A 104 14.32 7.61 20.11
CA ARG A 104 15.57 6.97 20.52
C ARG A 104 15.95 7.36 21.95
N GLN A 105 15.80 8.64 22.31
CA GLN A 105 16.07 9.13 23.67
C GLN A 105 15.16 8.44 24.68
N PHE A 106 13.85 8.40 24.42
CA PHE A 106 12.90 7.66 25.26
C PHE A 106 13.24 6.17 25.40
N ALA A 107 13.72 5.53 24.33
CA ALA A 107 14.16 4.14 24.40
C ALA A 107 15.47 3.97 25.19
N ALA A 108 16.40 4.93 25.09
CA ALA A 108 17.68 4.92 25.82
C ALA A 108 17.51 5.22 27.32
N GLU A 109 16.56 6.07 27.68
CA GLU A 109 16.20 6.42 29.05
C GLU A 109 15.42 5.32 29.79
N GLY A 110 15.16 4.17 29.13
CA GLY A 110 14.52 3.02 29.76
C GLY A 110 13.07 3.30 30.11
N GLY A 111 12.30 3.83 29.14
CA GLY A 111 10.90 4.25 29.29
C GLY A 111 10.11 3.46 30.34
N CYS A 112 9.53 4.21 31.29
CA CYS A 112 8.68 3.67 32.36
C CYS A 112 7.60 2.71 31.85
#